data_AF-A0A9N9B1Y0-F1
#
_entry.id   AF-A0A9N9B1Y0-F1
#
_cell.length_a   1.000
_cell.length_b   1.000
_cell.length_c   1.000
_cell.angle_alpha   90.00
_cell.angle_beta   90.00
_cell.angle_gamma   90.00
#
_symmetry.space_group_name_H-M   'P 1'
#
loop_
_entity.id
_entity.type
_entity.pdbx_description
1 polymer ?
#
loop_
_entity_poly.entity_id
_entity_poly.type
_entity_poly.pdbx_seq_one_letter_code
_entity_poly.pdbx_strand_id
1 'polypeptide(L)'
;MSFDIFWEKLDKDLANKFQDLLNEYFRNSSNKPSFIGDIEISDFSFGTIPPSIEIVNVTDPFLEFYLPDNANVDVEFKFANDNYEHLPIEFPNNSSIDNNSTHLTDDTSVNSSYLDDTSIQSDELTDEPEVPLKQDSDVQMHVNINYKGNMKMTITTELHMNYPSMMFMSLPIRLAVTGFEFSATAVIASLRQRVNFCFFAPKDSEESLLKEVQIESEIGDKEKQVLKNVGKLERFIVDQLRKLIDDDLVFPSYYSIEL
;
A
#
# COMPACT_ATOMS: atom_id res chain seq x y z
N MET A 1 -6.80 -8.74 20.15
CA MET A 1 -5.90 -8.33 21.27
C MET A 1 -5.33 -6.96 20.93
N SER A 2 -5.44 -5.96 21.80
CA SER A 2 -4.92 -4.61 21.55
C SER A 2 -3.45 -4.48 21.96
N PHE A 3 -2.65 -3.78 21.16
CA PHE A 3 -1.23 -3.53 21.43
C PHE A 3 -0.96 -2.06 21.71
N ASP A 4 -0.07 -1.79 22.67
CA ASP A 4 0.43 -0.45 22.92
C ASP A 4 1.67 -0.19 22.05
N ILE A 5 1.60 0.84 21.21
CA ILE A 5 2.74 1.30 20.42
C ILE A 5 3.53 2.29 21.26
N PHE A 6 4.86 2.17 21.23
CA PHE A 6 5.75 3.19 21.77
C PHE A 6 5.79 4.43 20.86
N TRP A 7 4.68 5.16 20.81
CA TRP A 7 4.51 6.35 19.97
C TRP A 7 5.54 7.44 20.27
N GLU A 8 6.00 7.51 21.51
CA GLU A 8 7.05 8.42 21.98
C GLU A 8 8.42 8.19 21.32
N LYS A 9 8.62 7.03 20.67
CA LYS A 9 9.86 6.72 19.92
C LYS A 9 9.83 7.25 18.48
N LEU A 10 8.71 7.80 18.02
CA LEU A 10 8.65 8.49 16.72
C LEU A 10 9.36 9.84 16.85
N ASP A 11 10.66 9.81 16.60
CA ASP A 11 11.54 10.95 16.71
C ASP A 11 11.42 11.92 15.53
N LYS A 12 12.09 13.06 15.66
CA LYS A 12 12.13 14.08 14.59
C LYS A 12 12.86 13.57 13.35
N ASP A 13 13.81 12.64 13.51
CA ASP A 13 14.56 12.11 12.38
C ASP A 13 13.67 11.26 11.48
N LEU A 14 12.80 10.43 12.06
CA LEU A 14 11.78 9.70 11.31
C LEU A 14 10.75 10.63 10.68
N ALA A 15 10.33 11.69 11.40
CA ALA A 15 9.43 12.70 10.84
C ALA A 15 10.03 13.40 9.60
N ASN A 16 11.33 13.73 9.65
CA ASN A 16 12.05 14.31 8.51
C ASN A 16 12.13 13.33 7.33
N LYS A 17 12.42 12.05 7.58
CA LYS A 17 12.42 11.02 6.52
C LYS A 17 11.05 10.88 5.86
N PHE A 18 9.99 10.90 6.65
CA PHE A 18 8.63 10.83 6.13
C PHE A 18 8.28 12.09 5.32
N GLN A 19 8.70 13.26 5.79
CA GLN A 19 8.58 14.51 5.04
C GLN A 19 9.31 14.45 3.69
N ASP A 20 10.53 13.90 3.64
CA ASP A 20 11.29 13.73 2.39
C ASP A 20 10.59 12.78 1.42
N LEU A 21 10.07 11.64 1.91
CA LEU A 21 9.30 10.68 1.11
C LEU A 21 8.07 11.35 0.48
N LEU A 22 7.29 12.07 1.28
CA LEU A 22 6.11 12.74 0.76
C LEU A 22 6.46 13.85 -0.23
N ASN A 23 7.54 14.60 0.01
CA ASN A 23 8.05 15.60 -0.93
C ASN A 23 8.44 14.98 -2.28
N GLU A 24 9.07 13.81 -2.26
CA GLU A 24 9.39 13.06 -3.47
C GLU A 24 8.12 12.63 -4.22
N TYR A 25 7.12 12.10 -3.51
CA TYR A 25 5.82 11.76 -4.10
C TYR A 25 5.16 12.95 -4.79
N PHE A 26 5.07 14.10 -4.11
CA PHE A 26 4.44 15.30 -4.68
C PHE A 26 5.20 15.87 -5.89
N ARG A 27 6.52 15.67 -5.96
CA ARG A 27 7.33 16.06 -7.13
C ARG A 27 7.10 15.14 -8.32
N ASN A 28 6.91 13.84 -8.07
CA ASN A 28 6.72 12.83 -9.11
C ASN A 28 5.26 12.72 -9.59
N SER A 29 4.30 13.29 -8.84
CA SER A 29 2.89 13.28 -9.23
C SER A 29 2.64 14.11 -10.51
N SER A 30 2.22 13.41 -11.57
CA SER A 30 2.07 13.96 -12.92
C SER A 30 0.78 14.76 -13.16
N ASN A 31 -0.12 14.84 -12.20
CA ASN A 31 -1.46 15.45 -12.39
C ASN A 31 -1.63 16.80 -11.67
N LYS A 32 -0.55 17.58 -11.52
CA LYS A 32 -0.61 18.90 -10.88
C LYS A 32 -1.28 19.95 -11.77
N PRO A 33 -2.38 20.60 -11.34
CA PRO A 33 -3.02 21.70 -12.07
C PRO A 33 -2.11 22.93 -12.27
N SER A 34 -2.30 23.66 -13.37
CA SER A 34 -1.48 24.83 -13.74
C SER A 34 -1.60 26.06 -12.82
N PHE A 35 -2.56 26.06 -11.90
CA PHE A 35 -2.71 27.12 -10.90
C PHE A 35 -1.95 26.81 -9.60
N ILE A 36 -1.28 25.66 -9.51
CA ILE A 36 -0.52 25.21 -8.33
C ILE A 36 0.97 25.15 -8.70
N GLY A 37 1.78 25.86 -7.92
CA GLY A 37 3.24 25.84 -7.99
C GLY A 37 3.83 24.59 -7.36
N ASP A 38 5.06 24.66 -6.89
CA ASP A 38 5.70 23.50 -6.25
C ASP A 38 5.13 23.28 -4.84
N ILE A 39 4.79 22.01 -4.57
CA ILE A 39 4.21 21.59 -3.31
C ILE A 39 5.34 21.06 -2.46
N GLU A 40 5.54 21.67 -1.30
CA GLU A 40 6.55 21.26 -0.35
C GLU A 40 5.93 21.08 1.03
N ILE A 41 6.22 19.96 1.67
CA ILE A 41 5.95 19.75 3.08
C ILE A 41 7.08 20.41 3.84
N SER A 42 6.71 21.46 4.57
CA SER A 42 7.63 22.30 5.34
C SER A 42 7.82 21.83 6.77
N ASP A 43 6.82 21.14 7.33
CA ASP A 43 6.83 20.62 8.70
C ASP A 43 5.89 19.42 8.80
N PHE A 44 6.30 18.40 9.54
CA PHE A 44 5.50 17.21 9.80
C PHE A 44 5.64 16.76 11.26
N SER A 45 4.53 16.37 11.86
CA SER A 45 4.49 15.82 13.21
C SER A 45 3.47 14.68 13.29
N PHE A 46 3.91 13.54 13.78
CA PHE A 46 3.04 12.39 14.08
C PHE A 46 2.00 12.70 15.18
N GLY A 47 2.18 13.79 15.95
CA GLY A 47 1.33 14.11 17.08
C GLY A 47 1.63 13.24 18.31
N THR A 48 0.76 13.30 19.30
CA THR A 48 0.94 12.65 20.61
C THR A 48 -0.07 11.53 20.86
N ILE A 49 -1.09 11.41 20.01
CA ILE A 49 -2.16 10.42 20.16
C ILE A 49 -1.88 9.26 19.20
N PRO A 50 -1.59 8.05 19.69
CA PRO A 50 -1.34 6.88 18.84
C PRO A 50 -2.61 6.29 18.22
N PRO A 51 -2.48 5.47 17.16
CA PRO A 51 -3.57 4.64 16.68
C PRO A 51 -3.87 3.49 17.65
N SER A 52 -5.12 3.04 17.63
CA SER A 52 -5.51 1.75 18.20
C SER A 52 -5.13 0.63 17.24
N ILE A 53 -4.35 -0.33 17.73
CA ILE A 53 -3.90 -1.49 16.97
C ILE A 53 -4.46 -2.77 17.57
N GLU A 54 -5.10 -3.59 16.74
CA GLU A 54 -5.59 -4.91 17.12
C GLU A 54 -5.16 -5.99 16.13
N ILE A 55 -4.53 -7.06 16.64
CA ILE A 55 -4.29 -8.27 15.84
C ILE A 55 -5.61 -9.00 15.64
N VAL A 56 -5.96 -9.20 14.37
CA VAL A 56 -7.14 -9.93 13.92
C VAL A 56 -6.81 -11.39 13.66
N ASN A 57 -5.68 -11.65 12.99
CA ASN A 57 -5.30 -12.98 12.56
C ASN A 57 -3.78 -13.13 12.48
N VAL A 58 -3.30 -14.36 12.60
CA VAL A 58 -1.91 -14.75 12.37
C VAL A 58 -1.93 -15.95 11.42
N THR A 59 -1.31 -15.80 10.26
CA THR A 59 -1.32 -16.79 9.18
C THR A 59 0.09 -17.00 8.64
N ASP A 60 0.21 -17.91 7.69
CA ASP A 60 1.38 -17.96 6.82
C ASP A 60 1.44 -16.71 5.91
N PRO A 61 2.63 -16.23 5.55
CA PRO A 61 2.79 -15.17 4.55
C PRO A 61 2.24 -15.53 3.17
N PHE A 62 1.77 -14.52 2.45
CA PHE A 62 1.38 -14.65 1.04
C PHE A 62 2.56 -15.10 0.17
N LEU A 63 2.26 -15.87 -0.88
CA LEU A 63 3.28 -16.42 -1.77
C LEU A 63 4.03 -15.30 -2.52
N GLU A 64 3.32 -14.22 -2.83
CA GLU A 64 3.80 -13.01 -3.49
C GLU A 64 4.90 -12.28 -2.70
N PHE A 65 5.05 -12.58 -1.40
CA PHE A 65 6.10 -12.03 -0.56
C PHE A 65 7.41 -12.81 -0.65
N TYR A 66 7.41 -14.04 -1.16
CA TYR A 66 8.61 -14.84 -1.36
C TYR A 66 9.29 -14.44 -2.67
N LEU A 67 10.18 -13.46 -2.57
CA LEU A 67 11.03 -13.05 -3.68
C LEU A 67 12.17 -14.07 -3.89
N PRO A 68 12.56 -14.39 -5.14
CA PRO A 68 13.71 -15.26 -5.40
C PRO A 68 14.98 -14.69 -4.74
N ASP A 69 15.84 -15.57 -4.24
CA ASP A 69 17.00 -15.21 -3.38
C ASP A 69 17.99 -14.22 -4.02
N ASN A 70 17.95 -14.02 -5.34
CA ASN A 70 18.78 -13.07 -6.08
C ASN A 70 18.16 -11.66 -6.21
N ALA A 71 16.97 -11.42 -5.66
CA ALA A 71 16.36 -10.10 -5.63
C ALA A 71 16.93 -9.27 -4.47
N ASN A 72 17.80 -8.32 -4.79
CA ASN A 72 18.13 -7.24 -3.85
C ASN A 72 16.84 -6.47 -3.52
N VAL A 73 16.58 -6.27 -2.24
CA VAL A 73 15.49 -5.42 -1.76
C VAL A 73 16.15 -4.17 -1.22
N ASP A 74 16.36 -3.20 -2.13
CA ASP A 74 16.47 -1.82 -1.66
C ASP A 74 15.14 -1.45 -1.00
N VAL A 75 15.17 -0.49 -0.07
CA VAL A 75 13.99 0.02 0.64
C VAL A 75 13.07 0.69 -0.39
N GLU A 76 12.19 -0.10 -1.01
CA GLU A 76 11.47 0.29 -2.22
C GLU A 76 10.04 -0.27 -2.18
N PHE A 77 9.09 0.48 -2.76
CA PHE A 77 7.72 0.02 -2.99
C PHE A 77 7.75 -1.05 -4.07
N LYS A 78 7.46 -2.30 -3.70
CA LYS A 78 7.43 -3.41 -4.65
C LYS A 78 6.00 -3.71 -5.04
N PHE A 79 5.78 -3.85 -6.35
CA PHE A 79 4.53 -4.34 -6.90
C PHE A 79 4.63 -5.86 -7.05
N ALA A 80 3.61 -6.60 -6.60
CA ALA A 80 3.59 -8.06 -6.75
C ALA A 80 3.64 -8.56 -8.22
N ASN A 81 3.41 -7.66 -9.20
CA ASN A 81 3.25 -8.03 -10.60
C ASN A 81 4.55 -7.97 -11.44
N ASP A 82 5.68 -7.52 -10.88
CA ASP A 82 6.85 -7.25 -11.72
C ASP A 82 7.59 -8.50 -12.23
N ASN A 83 7.26 -9.73 -11.80
CA ASN A 83 7.99 -10.95 -12.25
C ASN A 83 7.19 -12.27 -12.33
N TYR A 84 5.86 -12.27 -12.48
CA TYR A 84 5.13 -13.52 -12.69
C TYR A 84 4.30 -13.47 -13.98
N GLU A 85 4.79 -14.16 -15.03
CA GLU A 85 3.93 -14.57 -16.14
C GLU A 85 2.80 -15.45 -15.57
N HIS A 86 1.58 -14.93 -15.65
CA HIS A 86 0.28 -15.60 -15.48
C HIS A 86 0.29 -17.02 -14.90
N LEU A 87 0.06 -17.15 -13.59
CA LEU A 87 -0.62 -18.32 -13.03
C LEU A 87 -2.08 -17.94 -12.68
N PRO A 88 -3.07 -18.81 -12.94
CA PRO A 88 -4.48 -18.49 -12.69
C PRO A 88 -4.74 -18.41 -11.18
N ILE A 89 -5.40 -17.33 -10.76
CA ILE A 89 -5.87 -17.15 -9.38
C ILE A 89 -7.04 -18.13 -9.14
N GLU A 90 -6.80 -19.24 -8.46
CA GLU A 90 -7.87 -20.09 -7.94
C GLU A 90 -8.28 -19.63 -6.53
N PHE A 91 -9.42 -18.95 -6.45
CA PHE A 91 -10.11 -18.73 -5.19
C PHE A 91 -10.75 -20.05 -4.72
N PRO A 92 -10.56 -20.49 -3.47
CA PRO A 92 -11.20 -21.70 -2.97
C PRO A 92 -12.71 -21.47 -2.82
N ASN A 93 -13.48 -21.99 -3.78
CA ASN A 93 -14.93 -22.07 -3.69
C ASN A 93 -15.32 -23.11 -2.63
N ASN A 94 -15.98 -22.64 -1.57
CA ASN A 94 -16.62 -23.47 -0.58
C ASN A 94 -17.94 -24.02 -1.15
N SER A 95 -17.95 -25.25 -1.66
CA SER A 95 -19.18 -25.95 -2.03
C SER A 95 -19.49 -27.06 -1.01
N SER A 96 -20.65 -26.92 -0.37
CA SER A 96 -21.25 -27.93 0.49
C SER A 96 -22.22 -28.81 -0.32
N ILE A 97 -21.97 -30.12 -0.23
CA ILE A 97 -22.93 -31.24 -0.10
C ILE A 97 -23.90 -31.56 -1.26
N ASP A 98 -23.60 -32.69 -1.90
CA ASP A 98 -24.42 -33.85 -2.31
C ASP A 98 -25.94 -33.71 -2.56
N ASN A 99 -26.40 -34.18 -3.74
CA ASN A 99 -26.95 -35.55 -3.91
C ASN A 99 -27.62 -35.80 -5.30
N ASN A 100 -27.37 -37.02 -5.80
CA ASN A 100 -28.18 -37.86 -6.73
C ASN A 100 -28.39 -37.44 -8.19
N SER A 101 -27.89 -38.23 -9.15
CA SER A 101 -28.58 -39.44 -9.66
C SER A 101 -27.90 -40.04 -10.92
N THR A 102 -27.55 -41.34 -10.84
CA THR A 102 -27.67 -42.41 -11.87
C THR A 102 -27.35 -42.14 -13.36
N HIS A 103 -26.39 -42.88 -13.96
CA HIS A 103 -26.67 -43.98 -14.93
C HIS A 103 -25.39 -44.76 -15.34
N LEU A 104 -25.58 -46.05 -15.64
CA LEU A 104 -24.60 -47.11 -15.94
C LEU A 104 -24.02 -47.07 -17.37
N THR A 105 -22.82 -47.66 -17.56
CA THR A 105 -22.44 -48.82 -18.44
C THR A 105 -20.93 -49.09 -18.32
N ASP A 106 -20.51 -50.27 -17.86
CA ASP A 106 -19.91 -51.41 -18.63
C ASP A 106 -18.70 -51.04 -19.52
N ASP A 107 -17.47 -51.49 -19.22
CA ASP A 107 -16.95 -52.83 -19.58
C ASP A 107 -15.40 -52.96 -19.42
N THR A 108 -15.01 -53.95 -18.61
CA THR A 108 -13.94 -54.97 -18.74
C THR A 108 -12.72 -54.81 -19.71
N SER A 109 -11.49 -54.88 -19.17
CA SER A 109 -10.36 -55.79 -19.59
C SER A 109 -9.03 -55.39 -18.92
N VAL A 110 -8.45 -56.20 -18.02
CA VAL A 110 -7.48 -57.31 -18.19
C VAL A 110 -6.04 -56.86 -18.52
N ASN A 111 -5.15 -57.12 -17.54
CA ASN A 111 -3.71 -57.46 -17.59
C ASN A 111 -2.79 -56.76 -18.60
N SER A 112 -1.68 -56.20 -18.11
CA SER A 112 -0.48 -57.03 -17.88
C SER A 112 0.66 -56.21 -17.27
N SER A 113 1.32 -56.86 -16.32
CA SER A 113 2.63 -56.56 -15.79
C SER A 113 3.71 -56.61 -16.87
N TYR A 114 4.51 -55.55 -16.96
CA TYR A 114 5.94 -55.67 -17.29
C TYR A 114 6.72 -54.84 -16.29
N LEU A 115 7.63 -55.52 -15.59
CA LEU A 115 8.78 -54.94 -14.92
C LEU A 115 9.73 -54.48 -16.03
N ASP A 116 10.23 -53.26 -15.98
CA ASP A 116 11.64 -53.04 -16.31
C ASP A 116 12.19 -51.84 -15.56
N ASP A 117 13.29 -52.10 -14.87
CA ASP A 117 14.10 -51.18 -14.10
C ASP A 117 15.10 -50.56 -15.07
N THR A 118 14.87 -49.31 -15.47
CA THR A 118 15.89 -48.52 -16.16
C THR A 118 15.93 -47.13 -15.56
N SER A 119 16.89 -46.98 -14.65
CA SER A 119 17.54 -45.72 -14.32
C SER A 119 17.90 -44.96 -15.60
N ILE A 120 17.15 -43.91 -15.91
CA ILE A 120 17.59 -42.86 -16.82
C ILE A 120 17.42 -41.54 -16.07
N GLN A 121 18.57 -40.93 -15.79
CA GLN A 121 18.71 -39.58 -15.25
C GLN A 121 17.90 -38.60 -16.10
N SER A 122 16.90 -37.97 -15.50
CA SER A 122 16.35 -36.71 -15.98
C SER A 122 17.17 -35.57 -15.36
N ASP A 123 18.37 -35.35 -15.87
CA ASP A 123 19.04 -34.05 -15.77
C ASP A 123 18.43 -33.15 -16.86
N GLU A 124 17.20 -32.71 -16.66
CA GLU A 124 16.69 -31.50 -17.30
C GLU A 124 16.72 -30.39 -16.25
N LEU A 125 17.80 -29.61 -16.29
CA LEU A 125 17.91 -28.32 -15.62
C LEU A 125 16.94 -27.36 -16.32
N THR A 126 15.66 -27.42 -15.95
CA THR A 126 14.79 -26.26 -16.04
C THR A 126 15.24 -25.29 -14.96
N ASP A 127 15.97 -24.24 -15.35
CA ASP A 127 16.20 -23.02 -14.56
C ASP A 127 14.85 -22.30 -14.32
N GLU A 128 13.90 -22.96 -13.65
CA GLU A 128 12.78 -22.27 -13.03
C GLU A 128 13.32 -21.56 -11.78
N PRO A 129 13.00 -20.27 -11.56
CA PRO A 129 13.39 -19.60 -10.34
C PRO A 129 12.75 -20.34 -9.16
N GLU A 130 13.57 -21.05 -8.38
CA GLU A 130 13.14 -21.78 -7.19
C GLU A 130 12.48 -20.77 -6.24
N VAL A 131 11.15 -20.81 -6.14
CA VAL A 131 10.41 -19.97 -5.18
C VAL A 131 10.95 -20.35 -3.80
N PRO A 132 11.48 -19.40 -3.01
CA PRO A 132 12.15 -19.74 -1.77
C PRO A 132 11.22 -20.57 -0.87
N LEU A 133 11.72 -21.73 -0.43
CA LEU A 133 10.95 -22.62 0.43
C LEU A 133 10.59 -21.89 1.73
N LYS A 134 9.29 -21.86 2.03
CA LYS A 134 8.69 -21.39 3.28
C LYS A 134 9.47 -21.91 4.48
N GLN A 135 9.88 -21.02 5.39
CA GLN A 135 10.53 -21.41 6.64
C GLN A 135 9.53 -21.43 7.80
N ASP A 136 9.79 -22.26 8.80
CA ASP A 136 8.94 -22.39 9.99
C ASP A 136 8.89 -21.09 10.84
N SER A 137 9.83 -20.17 10.63
CA SER A 137 9.87 -18.85 11.28
C SER A 137 9.04 -17.79 10.55
N ASP A 138 8.62 -18.05 9.32
CA ASP A 138 7.92 -17.07 8.50
C ASP A 138 6.48 -16.91 9.00
N VAL A 139 6.09 -15.67 9.31
CA VAL A 139 4.80 -15.38 9.94
C VAL A 139 4.19 -14.12 9.38
N GLN A 140 2.87 -14.15 9.18
CA GLN A 140 2.08 -13.01 8.76
C GLN A 140 1.03 -12.67 9.81
N MET A 141 0.86 -11.38 10.07
CA MET A 141 -0.15 -10.86 10.98
C MET A 141 -1.08 -9.92 10.24
N HIS A 142 -2.38 -10.08 10.46
CA HIS A 142 -3.41 -9.14 10.02
C HIS A 142 -3.79 -8.26 11.19
N VAL A 143 -3.69 -6.96 10.98
CA VAL A 143 -3.74 -5.97 12.04
C VAL A 143 -4.72 -4.87 11.67
N ASN A 144 -5.76 -4.68 12.48
CA ASN A 144 -6.63 -3.53 12.36
C ASN A 144 -5.94 -2.31 12.98
N ILE A 145 -5.84 -1.24 12.19
CA ILE A 145 -5.27 0.04 12.56
C ILE A 145 -6.38 1.09 12.46
N ASN A 146 -6.74 1.67 13.59
CA ASN A 146 -7.69 2.77 13.66
C ASN A 146 -6.99 3.98 14.27
N TYR A 147 -6.83 5.03 13.47
CA TYR A 147 -6.17 6.26 13.86
C TYR A 147 -7.18 7.41 13.88
N LYS A 148 -7.24 8.11 15.01
CA LYS A 148 -7.99 9.35 15.19
C LYS A 148 -7.22 10.24 16.16
N GLY A 149 -6.12 10.78 15.67
CA GLY A 149 -5.15 11.50 16.49
C GLY A 149 -4.96 12.96 16.07
N ASN A 150 -3.84 13.54 16.51
CA ASN A 150 -3.49 14.95 16.31
C ASN A 150 -2.25 15.13 15.43
N MET A 151 -2.04 14.21 14.49
CA MET A 151 -1.02 14.35 13.43
C MET A 151 -1.26 15.67 12.67
N LYS A 152 -0.16 16.32 12.33
CA LYS A 152 -0.17 17.60 11.64
C LYS A 152 0.91 17.61 10.57
N MET A 153 0.54 18.17 9.42
CA MET A 153 1.44 18.42 8.30
C MET A 153 1.23 19.86 7.83
N THR A 154 2.32 20.56 7.54
CA THR A 154 2.27 21.92 7.01
C THR A 154 2.84 21.93 5.60
N ILE A 155 1.98 22.23 4.63
CA ILE A 155 2.34 22.30 3.22
C ILE A 155 2.49 23.78 2.83
N THR A 156 3.55 24.08 2.10
CA THR A 156 3.81 25.37 1.47
C THR A 156 3.79 25.20 -0.04
N THR A 157 3.04 26.06 -0.74
CA THR A 157 2.98 26.06 -2.20
C THR A 157 2.75 27.47 -2.70
N GLU A 158 2.93 27.68 -3.99
CA GLU A 158 2.51 28.89 -4.67
C GLU A 158 1.18 28.68 -5.38
N LEU A 159 0.33 29.70 -5.39
CA LEU A 159 -0.89 29.73 -6.17
C LEU A 159 -0.70 30.68 -7.34
N HIS A 160 -0.74 30.14 -8.56
CA HIS A 160 -0.58 30.91 -9.80
C HIS A 160 -1.94 31.43 -10.31
N MET A 161 -1.99 32.72 -10.64
CA MET A 161 -3.12 33.38 -11.25
C MET A 161 -2.85 33.58 -12.74
N ASN A 162 -3.75 33.07 -13.58
CA ASN A 162 -3.64 33.10 -15.05
C ASN A 162 -4.54 34.16 -15.69
N TYR A 163 -4.88 35.24 -14.97
CA TYR A 163 -5.69 36.35 -15.49
C TYR A 163 -5.05 37.69 -15.14
N PRO A 164 -4.96 38.65 -16.09
CA PRO A 164 -5.43 38.60 -17.48
C PRO A 164 -4.51 37.82 -18.45
N SER A 165 -3.32 37.38 -18.03
CA SER A 165 -2.38 36.55 -18.81
C SER A 165 -1.94 35.31 -18.04
N MET A 166 -1.34 34.33 -18.72
CA MET A 166 -0.72 33.16 -18.06
C MET A 166 0.37 33.59 -17.08
N MET A 167 0.48 32.91 -15.92
CA MET A 167 1.46 33.17 -14.87
C MET A 167 1.56 34.65 -14.48
N PHE A 168 0.42 35.36 -14.47
CA PHE A 168 0.38 36.80 -14.21
C PHE A 168 0.85 37.16 -12.81
N MET A 169 0.52 36.33 -11.82
CA MET A 169 0.91 36.52 -10.42
C MET A 169 1.03 35.17 -9.72
N SER A 170 1.95 35.07 -8.75
CA SER A 170 2.01 33.97 -7.79
C SER A 170 1.78 34.49 -6.38
N LEU A 171 1.04 33.73 -5.58
CA LEU A 171 0.82 34.02 -4.17
C LEU A 171 1.31 32.84 -3.33
N PRO A 172 2.27 33.02 -2.42
CA PRO A 172 2.63 31.96 -1.49
C PRO A 172 1.47 31.68 -0.54
N ILE A 173 1.17 30.40 -0.36
CA ILE A 173 0.12 29.93 0.54
C ILE A 173 0.66 28.82 1.45
N ARG A 174 0.22 28.86 2.70
CA ARG A 174 0.51 27.84 3.71
C ARG A 174 -0.79 27.11 4.05
N LEU A 175 -0.73 25.79 3.99
CA LEU A 175 -1.82 24.87 4.29
C LEU A 175 -1.45 24.08 5.55
N ALA A 176 -2.32 24.09 6.55
CA ALA A 176 -2.23 23.21 7.71
C ALA A 176 -3.17 22.03 7.53
N VAL A 177 -2.62 20.84 7.35
CA VAL A 177 -3.35 19.58 7.22
C VAL A 177 -3.40 18.91 8.59
N THR A 178 -4.60 18.65 9.08
CA THR A 178 -4.89 18.09 10.41
C THR A 178 -6.14 17.20 10.34
N GLY A 179 -6.64 16.73 11.49
CA GLY A 179 -7.91 16.00 11.55
C GLY A 179 -7.88 14.65 10.82
N PHE A 180 -6.70 14.04 10.70
CA PHE A 180 -6.51 12.75 10.05
C PHE A 180 -7.30 11.66 10.80
N GLU A 181 -8.26 11.05 10.11
CA GLU A 181 -8.95 9.84 10.54
C GLU A 181 -8.68 8.73 9.53
N PHE A 182 -8.06 7.66 9.98
CA PHE A 182 -7.63 6.55 9.13
C PHE A 182 -8.08 5.22 9.74
N SER A 183 -8.59 4.33 8.91
CA SER A 183 -9.07 3.02 9.32
C SER A 183 -8.73 2.00 8.24
N ALA A 184 -7.87 1.04 8.57
CA ALA A 184 -7.44 0.01 7.65
C ALA A 184 -7.11 -1.31 8.35
N THR A 185 -7.08 -2.38 7.56
CA THR A 185 -6.48 -3.66 7.98
C THR A 185 -5.15 -3.81 7.24
N ALA A 186 -4.06 -3.80 7.99
CA ALA A 186 -2.71 -4.01 7.49
C ALA A 186 -2.31 -5.49 7.55
N VAL A 187 -1.42 -5.88 6.65
CA VAL A 187 -0.72 -7.16 6.62
C VAL A 187 0.75 -6.88 6.91
N ILE A 188 1.29 -7.53 7.94
CA ILE A 188 2.70 -7.47 8.30
C ILE A 188 3.24 -8.89 8.18
N ALA A 189 4.11 -9.12 7.21
CA ALA A 189 4.73 -10.43 7.00
C ALA A 189 6.22 -10.35 7.31
N SER A 190 6.68 -11.18 8.24
CA SER A 190 8.10 -11.38 8.54
C SER A 190 8.58 -12.60 7.78
N LEU A 191 9.52 -12.40 6.86
CA LEU A 191 10.15 -13.44 6.06
C LEU A 191 11.65 -13.37 6.22
N ARG A 192 12.28 -14.39 6.83
CA ARG A 192 13.73 -14.44 7.06
C ARG A 192 14.30 -13.16 7.70
N GLN A 193 14.92 -12.28 6.90
CA GLN A 193 15.52 -11.00 7.30
C GLN A 193 14.76 -9.79 6.74
N ARG A 194 13.50 -9.96 6.36
CA ARG A 194 12.69 -8.94 5.72
C ARG A 194 11.32 -8.83 6.37
N VAL A 195 10.79 -7.62 6.44
CA VAL A 195 9.42 -7.32 6.85
C VAL A 195 8.70 -6.66 5.71
N ASN A 196 7.64 -7.30 5.21
CA ASN A 196 6.74 -6.74 4.22
C ASN A 196 5.50 -6.15 4.90
N PHE A 197 5.06 -5.00 4.41
CA PHE A 197 3.93 -4.26 4.92
C PHE A 197 3.02 -3.79 3.78
N CYS A 198 1.73 -4.07 3.87
CA CYS A 198 0.71 -3.48 2.99
C CYS A 198 -0.64 -3.39 3.69
N PHE A 199 -1.57 -2.64 3.11
CA PHE A 199 -2.97 -2.63 3.50
C PHE A 199 -3.80 -3.55 2.61
N PHE A 200 -4.85 -4.15 3.17
CA PHE A 200 -5.91 -4.67 2.34
C PHE A 200 -6.70 -3.55 1.70
N ALA A 201 -7.18 -3.81 0.48
CA ALA A 201 -8.15 -2.94 -0.15
C ALA A 201 -9.39 -2.81 0.77
N PRO A 202 -10.00 -1.63 0.83
CA PRO A 202 -11.23 -1.42 1.56
C PRO A 202 -12.33 -2.36 1.01
N LYS A 203 -13.25 -2.76 1.88
CA LYS A 203 -14.33 -3.72 1.52
C LYS A 203 -15.26 -3.17 0.44
N ASP A 204 -15.42 -1.85 0.41
CA ASP A 204 -16.14 -1.11 -0.61
C ASP A 204 -15.10 -0.32 -1.43
N SER A 205 -15.15 -0.46 -2.76
CA SER A 205 -14.21 0.20 -3.67
C SER A 205 -14.33 1.72 -3.67
N GLU A 206 -15.46 2.26 -3.20
CA GLU A 206 -15.68 3.71 -3.09
C GLU A 206 -15.20 4.29 -1.76
N GLU A 207 -14.81 3.45 -0.80
CA GLU A 207 -14.28 3.90 0.48
C GLU A 207 -12.76 4.10 0.42
N SER A 208 -12.26 5.24 0.89
CA SER A 208 -10.81 5.41 1.12
C SER A 208 -10.42 4.90 2.50
N LEU A 209 -9.20 4.42 2.67
CA LEU A 209 -8.62 4.11 3.99
C LEU A 209 -8.44 5.38 4.84
N LEU A 210 -8.23 6.52 4.19
CA LEU A 210 -8.17 7.85 4.79
C LEU A 210 -9.58 8.49 4.78
N LYS A 211 -10.28 8.31 5.90
CA LYS A 211 -11.70 8.67 6.07
C LYS A 211 -11.90 10.18 6.15
N GLU A 212 -11.11 10.86 6.97
CA GLU A 212 -11.21 12.31 7.15
C GLU A 212 -9.82 12.97 7.15
N VAL A 213 -9.77 14.16 6.55
CA VAL A 213 -8.64 15.09 6.61
C VAL A 213 -9.21 16.50 6.57
N GLN A 214 -8.72 17.37 7.43
CA GLN A 214 -9.07 18.78 7.49
C GLN A 214 -7.90 19.62 7.01
N ILE A 215 -8.16 20.55 6.10
CA ILE A 215 -7.14 21.47 5.59
C ILE A 215 -7.59 22.90 5.90
N GLU A 216 -6.72 23.62 6.58
CA GLU A 216 -6.87 25.05 6.84
C GLU A 216 -5.84 25.83 6.02
N SER A 217 -6.31 26.81 5.27
CA SER A 217 -5.48 27.65 4.41
C SER A 217 -5.26 29.03 5.00
N GLU A 218 -4.00 29.45 5.16
CA GLU A 218 -3.66 30.83 5.52
C GLU A 218 -3.56 31.69 4.26
N ILE A 219 -4.50 32.63 4.08
CA ILE A 219 -4.58 33.47 2.88
C ILE A 219 -4.63 34.95 3.30
N GLY A 220 -3.69 35.75 2.79
CA GLY A 220 -3.63 37.19 3.05
C GLY A 220 -4.61 38.04 2.25
N ASP A 221 -5.11 37.54 1.12
CA ASP A 221 -5.97 38.29 0.18
C ASP A 221 -7.29 37.56 -0.14
N LYS A 222 -8.41 38.28 -0.11
CA LYS A 222 -9.78 37.73 -0.16
C LYS A 222 -10.41 37.77 -1.56
N GLU A 223 -9.62 37.89 -2.61
CA GLU A 223 -10.16 37.88 -3.97
C GLU A 223 -10.96 36.58 -4.27
N LYS A 224 -12.10 36.72 -4.95
CA LYS A 224 -13.01 35.61 -5.24
C LYS A 224 -12.36 34.50 -6.08
N GLN A 225 -11.42 34.84 -6.96
CA GLN A 225 -10.68 33.87 -7.78
C GLN A 225 -9.66 33.10 -6.93
N VAL A 226 -8.96 33.78 -6.02
CA VAL A 226 -8.04 33.18 -5.05
C VAL A 226 -8.78 32.14 -4.20
N LEU A 227 -9.90 32.51 -3.57
CA LEU A 227 -10.68 31.58 -2.74
C LEU A 227 -11.16 30.33 -3.49
N LYS A 228 -11.55 30.47 -4.76
CA LYS A 228 -11.95 29.32 -5.59
C LYS A 228 -10.77 28.39 -5.89
N ASN A 229 -9.60 28.95 -6.18
CA ASN A 229 -8.42 28.17 -6.46
C ASN A 229 -7.88 27.49 -5.19
N VAL A 230 -7.98 28.15 -4.03
CA VAL A 230 -7.63 27.54 -2.74
C VAL A 230 -8.53 26.34 -2.44
N GLY A 231 -9.86 26.46 -2.59
CA GLY A 231 -10.74 25.30 -2.37
C GLY A 231 -10.48 24.15 -3.35
N LYS A 232 -9.97 24.42 -4.56
CA LYS A 232 -9.52 23.36 -5.49
C LYS A 232 -8.19 22.76 -5.06
N LEU A 233 -7.26 23.58 -4.56
CA LEU A 233 -5.97 23.15 -4.03
C LEU A 233 -6.17 22.23 -2.82
N GLU A 234 -7.01 22.60 -1.86
CA GLU A 234 -7.34 21.77 -0.70
C GLU A 234 -7.84 20.39 -1.13
N ARG A 235 -8.81 20.35 -2.05
CA ARG A 235 -9.33 19.08 -2.60
C ARG A 235 -8.24 18.27 -3.30
N PHE A 236 -7.43 18.92 -4.13
CA PHE A 236 -6.32 18.28 -4.81
C PHE A 236 -5.35 17.62 -3.82
N ILE A 237 -4.96 18.31 -2.75
CA ILE A 237 -4.08 17.74 -1.71
C ILE A 237 -4.70 16.51 -1.05
N VAL A 238 -5.99 16.56 -0.68
CA VAL A 238 -6.68 15.41 -0.10
C VAL A 238 -6.70 14.23 -1.08
N ASP A 239 -7.01 14.49 -2.36
CA ASP A 239 -7.05 13.45 -3.39
C ASP A 239 -5.67 12.83 -3.62
N GLN A 240 -4.60 13.63 -3.59
CA GLN A 240 -3.22 13.12 -3.68
C GLN A 240 -2.82 12.28 -2.47
N LEU A 241 -3.20 12.69 -1.25
CA LEU A 241 -2.91 11.91 -0.04
C LEU A 241 -3.63 10.57 -0.02
N ARG A 242 -4.89 10.53 -0.51
CA ARG A 242 -5.62 9.27 -0.68
C ARG A 242 -4.96 8.38 -1.71
N LYS A 243 -4.66 8.96 -2.88
CA LYS A 243 -3.99 8.25 -3.97
C LYS A 243 -2.64 7.68 -3.56
N LEU A 244 -1.86 8.40 -2.76
CA LEU A 244 -0.59 7.89 -2.22
C LEU A 244 -0.81 6.60 -1.43
N ILE A 245 -1.81 6.59 -0.54
CA ILE A 245 -2.11 5.39 0.26
C ILE A 245 -2.61 4.26 -0.64
N ASP A 246 -3.53 4.56 -1.55
CA ASP A 246 -4.19 3.56 -2.39
C ASP A 246 -3.26 2.94 -3.45
N ASP A 247 -2.34 3.72 -4.03
CA ASP A 247 -1.42 3.22 -5.08
C ASP A 247 -0.19 2.54 -4.47
N ASP A 248 0.38 3.10 -3.39
CA ASP A 248 1.71 2.69 -2.91
C ASP A 248 1.62 1.70 -1.73
N LEU A 249 0.54 1.74 -0.95
CA LEU A 249 0.44 0.95 0.29
C LEU A 249 -0.66 -0.10 0.28
N VAL A 250 -1.59 -0.09 -0.68
CA VAL A 250 -2.64 -1.12 -0.79
C VAL A 250 -2.16 -2.27 -1.69
N PHE A 251 -2.40 -3.50 -1.24
CA PHE A 251 -2.11 -4.71 -2.00
C PHE A 251 -2.72 -4.61 -3.43
N PRO A 252 -1.96 -4.91 -4.50
CA PRO A 252 -0.74 -5.73 -4.56
C PRO A 252 0.57 -4.98 -4.27
N SER A 253 0.54 -3.68 -4.01
CA SER A 253 1.71 -2.91 -3.61
C SER A 253 2.06 -3.23 -2.15
N TYR A 254 3.35 -3.36 -1.86
CA TYR A 254 3.84 -3.51 -0.50
C TYR A 254 5.18 -2.83 -0.31
N TYR A 255 5.43 -2.43 0.93
CA TYR A 255 6.70 -1.88 1.37
C TYR A 255 7.53 -2.97 2.04
N SER A 256 8.79 -3.10 1.65
CA SER A 256 9.70 -4.12 2.20
C SER A 256 10.88 -3.48 2.91
N ILE A 257 11.19 -3.96 4.11
CA ILE A 257 12.30 -3.49 4.95
C ILE A 257 13.21 -4.67 5.27
N GLU A 258 14.49 -4.56 4.98
CA GLU A 258 15.51 -5.52 5.46
C GLU A 258 15.92 -5.20 6.91
N LEU A 259 16.08 -6.25 7.73
CA LEU A 259 16.39 -6.20 9.17
C LEU A 259 17.90 -6.26 9.46
#